data_AF-A0AAW8ARV2-F1
#
_entry.id   AF-A0AAW8ARV2-F1
#
_cell.length_a   1.000
_cell.length_b   1.000
_cell.length_c   1.000
_cell.angle_alpha   90.00
_cell.angle_beta   90.00
_cell.angle_gamma   90.00
#
_symmetry.space_group_name_H-M   'P 1'
#
loop_
_entity.id
_entity.type
_entity.pdbx_description
1 polymer ?
#
loop_
_entity_poly.entity_id
_entity_poly.type
_entity_poly.pdbx_seq_one_letter_code
_entity_poly.pdbx_strand_id
1 'polypeptide(L)' 'ALDAKYTKELADAKAENDALRDDVAAGRRRLHIKAVCQSVREATTASGVDNAASPRLADTAERDYFTLRERLITMQKQL' A
#
# COMPACT_ATOMS: atom_id res chain seq x y z
N ALA A 1 30.99 -8.34 -12.93
CA ALA A 1 29.81 -9.22 -12.75
C ALA A 1 28.93 -8.82 -11.56
N LEU A 2 29.07 -7.60 -11.05
CA LEU A 2 28.28 -7.08 -9.94
C LEU A 2 27.01 -6.39 -10.49
N ASP A 3 27.16 -5.64 -11.58
CA ASP A 3 26.09 -4.86 -12.23
C ASP A 3 24.92 -5.71 -12.72
N ALA A 4 25.19 -6.90 -13.29
CA ALA A 4 24.15 -7.80 -13.74
C ALA A 4 23.28 -8.33 -12.58
N LYS A 5 23.91 -8.61 -11.43
CA LYS A 5 23.19 -9.07 -10.23
C LYS A 5 22.33 -7.94 -9.65
N TYR A 6 22.90 -6.73 -9.50
CA TYR A 6 22.14 -5.58 -9.00
C TYR A 6 20.98 -5.19 -9.92
N THR A 7 21.19 -5.25 -11.24
CA THR A 7 20.14 -4.96 -12.22
C THR A 7 18.99 -5.97 -12.11
N LYS A 8 19.31 -7.26 -11.97
CA LYS A 8 18.30 -8.30 -11.77
C LYS A 8 17.53 -8.10 -10.47
N GLU A 9 18.22 -7.89 -9.35
CA GLU A 9 17.56 -7.68 -8.06
C GLU A 9 16.68 -6.42 -8.04
N LEU A 10 17.11 -5.37 -8.73
CA LEU A 10 16.30 -4.15 -8.90
C LEU A 10 15.04 -4.42 -9.73
N ALA A 11 15.16 -5.17 -10.83
CA ALA A 11 14.02 -5.55 -11.67
C ALA A 11 13.02 -6.44 -10.90
N ASP A 12 13.53 -7.44 -10.19
CA ASP A 12 12.72 -8.37 -9.40
C ASP A 12 11.95 -7.61 -8.29
N ALA A 13 12.60 -6.66 -7.60
CA ALA A 13 11.95 -5.84 -6.58
C ALA A 13 10.89 -4.87 -7.14
N LYS A 14 11.12 -4.31 -8.34
CA LYS A 14 10.12 -3.48 -9.02
C LYS A 14 8.90 -4.30 -9.44
N ALA A 15 9.10 -5.49 -9.99
CA ALA A 15 8.02 -6.39 -10.35
C ALA A 15 7.17 -6.79 -9.14
N GLU A 16 7.81 -7.04 -7.99
CA GLU A 16 7.08 -7.29 -6.73
C GLU A 16 6.27 -6.08 -6.27
N ASN A 17 6.78 -4.86 -6.48
CA ASN A 17 6.06 -3.63 -6.18
C ASN A 17 4.80 -3.45 -7.02
N ASP A 18 4.92 -3.66 -8.33
CA ASP A 18 3.80 -3.58 -9.27
C ASP A 18 2.74 -4.64 -8.94
N ALA A 19 3.14 -5.88 -8.66
CA ALA A 19 2.22 -6.94 -8.28
C ALA A 19 1.43 -6.60 -6.99
N LEU A 20 2.11 -6.01 -6.00
CA LEU A 20 1.46 -5.58 -4.76
C LEU A 20 0.50 -4.39 -5.00
N ARG A 21 0.85 -3.46 -5.90
CA ARG A 21 -0.04 -2.37 -6.30
C ARG A 21 -1.30 -2.91 -6.95
N ASP A 22 -1.18 -3.87 -7.85
CA ASP A 22 -2.32 -4.49 -8.55
C ASP A 22 -3.20 -5.30 -7.59
N ASP A 23 -2.59 -6.02 -6.64
CA ASP A 23 -3.32 -6.75 -5.60
C ASP A 23 -4.12 -5.81 -4.68
N VAL A 24 -3.58 -4.65 -4.33
CA VAL A 24 -4.28 -3.64 -3.52
C VAL A 24 -5.40 -3.00 -4.33
N ALA A 25 -5.13 -2.60 -5.58
CA ALA A 25 -6.13 -2.01 -6.46
C ALA A 25 -7.31 -2.96 -6.74
N ALA A 26 -7.04 -4.26 -6.87
CA ALA A 26 -8.06 -5.30 -7.04
C ALA A 26 -8.74 -5.73 -5.74
N GLY A 27 -8.35 -5.17 -4.58
CA GLY A 27 -8.89 -5.53 -3.27
C GLY A 27 -8.51 -6.93 -2.77
N ARG A 28 -7.55 -7.60 -3.43
CA ARG A 28 -7.00 -8.91 -2.99
C ARG A 28 -6.12 -8.76 -1.76
N ARG A 29 -5.50 -7.59 -1.60
CA ARG A 29 -4.69 -7.21 -0.42
C ARG A 29 -5.11 -5.83 0.10
N ARG A 30 -4.72 -5.53 1.33
CA ARG A 30 -4.96 -4.23 1.98
C ARG A 30 -3.68 -3.66 2.55
N LEU A 31 -3.46 -2.36 2.34
CA LEU A 31 -2.43 -1.61 3.02
C LEU A 31 -2.85 -1.35 4.47
N HIS A 32 -1.96 -1.68 5.40
CA HIS A 32 -2.17 -1.41 6.82
C HIS A 32 -1.27 -0.26 7.24
N ILE A 33 -1.88 0.76 7.82
CA ILE A 33 -1.15 1.86 8.46
C ILE A 33 -1.27 1.72 9.97
N LYS A 34 -0.18 2.02 10.67
CA LYS A 34 -0.22 2.17 12.11
C LYS A 34 -0.90 3.51 12.41
N ALA A 35 -2.18 3.46 12.73
CA ALA A 35 -2.97 4.62 13.12
C ALA A 35 -3.31 4.55 14.61
N VAL A 36 -3.42 5.71 15.26
CA VAL A 36 -4.05 5.84 16.59
C VAL A 36 -5.45 6.36 16.35
N CYS A 37 -6.44 5.49 16.51
CA CYS A 37 -7.84 5.89 16.43
C CYS A 37 -8.28 6.43 17.80
N GLN A 38 -8.67 7.70 17.84
CA GLN A 38 -9.34 8.25 19.01
C GLN A 38 -10.69 7.55 19.17
N SER A 39 -11.09 7.25 20.41
CA SER A 39 -12.43 6.74 20.68
C SER A 39 -13.45 7.80 20.26
N VAL A 40 -14.31 7.45 19.32
CA VAL A 40 -15.46 8.28 18.95
C VAL A 40 -16.54 8.06 20.02
N ARG A 41 -17.22 9.12 20.46
CA ARG A 41 -18.40 8.98 21.34
C ARG A 41 -19.41 8.05 20.65
N GLU A 42 -20.01 7.12 21.38
CA GLU A 42 -21.09 6.30 20.86
C GLU A 42 -22.21 7.22 20.34
N ALA A 43 -22.38 7.24 19.01
CA ALA A 43 -23.55 7.84 18.40
C ALA A 43 -24.74 6.89 18.63
N THR A 44 -25.91 7.45 18.95
CA THR A 44 -27.17 6.68 19.02
C THR A 44 -27.32 5.90 17.72
N THR A 45 -27.25 4.57 17.80
CA THR A 45 -27.25 3.71 16.62
C THR A 45 -28.56 3.90 15.86
N ALA A 46 -28.47 4.38 14.62
CA ALA A 46 -29.63 4.34 13.72
C ALA A 46 -29.98 2.87 13.44
N SER A 47 -31.27 2.55 13.47
CA SER A 47 -31.79 1.22 13.11
C SER A 47 -31.63 0.99 11.60
N GLY A 48 -30.41 0.69 11.16
CA GLY A 48 -30.12 0.43 9.75
C GLY A 48 -28.62 0.27 9.51
N VAL A 49 -28.21 -0.92 9.09
CA VAL A 49 -26.84 -1.16 8.61
C VAL A 49 -26.83 -0.74 7.13
N ASP A 50 -26.24 0.42 6.83
CA ASP A 50 -25.94 0.80 5.45
C ASP A 50 -24.89 -0.19 4.89
N ASN A 51 -25.03 -0.57 3.63
CA ASN A 51 -24.09 -1.46 2.95
C ASN A 51 -22.92 -0.64 2.39
N ALA A 52 -22.24 0.09 3.28
CA ALA A 52 -21.10 0.91 2.93
C ALA A 52 -19.91 0.04 2.52
N ALA A 53 -19.12 0.54 1.57
CA ALA A 53 -17.83 -0.08 1.25
C ALA A 53 -16.98 -0.18 2.52
N SER A 54 -16.27 -1.30 2.68
CA SER A 54 -15.33 -1.45 3.80
C SER A 54 -14.35 -0.28 3.81
N PRO A 55 -13.95 0.22 5.00
CA PRO A 55 -12.94 1.25 5.12
C PRO A 55 -11.67 0.88 4.32
N ARG A 56 -11.21 1.82 3.49
CA ARG A 56 -9.97 1.73 2.71
C ARG A 56 -9.24 3.06 2.77
N LEU A 57 -7.94 3.05 2.44
CA LEU A 57 -7.18 4.29 2.29
C LEU A 57 -7.72 5.08 1.10
N ALA A 58 -7.48 6.39 1.11
CA ALA A 58 -7.72 7.22 -0.06
C ALA A 58 -6.80 6.75 -1.20
N ASP A 59 -7.31 6.78 -2.44
CA ASP A 59 -6.58 6.35 -3.64
C ASP A 59 -5.23 7.08 -3.79
N THR A 60 -5.17 8.33 -3.36
CA THR A 60 -3.95 9.13 -3.30
C THR A 60 -2.94 8.54 -2.32
N ALA A 61 -3.36 8.17 -1.11
CA ALA A 61 -2.50 7.55 -0.12
C ALA A 61 -1.97 6.18 -0.58
N GLU A 62 -2.78 5.37 -1.24
CA GLU A 62 -2.33 4.10 -1.83
C GLU A 62 -1.27 4.33 -2.92
N ARG A 63 -1.51 5.27 -3.84
CA ARG A 63 -0.56 5.63 -4.89
C ARG A 63 0.76 6.16 -4.34
N ASP A 64 0.69 7.06 -3.36
CA ASP A 64 1.86 7.70 -2.76
C ASP A 64 2.71 6.68 -1.99
N TYR A 65 2.08 5.71 -1.33
CA TYR A 65 2.76 4.60 -0.66
C TYR A 65 3.61 3.78 -1.64
N PHE A 66 3.04 3.36 -2.78
CA PHE A 66 3.79 2.58 -3.77
C PHE A 66 4.90 3.40 -4.45
N THR A 67 4.64 4.68 -4.71
CA THR A 67 5.66 5.62 -5.20
C THR A 67 6.84 5.74 -4.23
N LEU A 68 6.56 5.87 -2.93
CA LEU A 68 7.59 5.90 -1.90
C LEU A 68 8.40 4.60 -1.87
N ARG A 69 7.72 3.45 -1.91
CA ARG A 69 8.39 2.14 -1.89
C ARG A 69 9.27 1.93 -3.12
N GLU A 70 8.85 2.36 -4.31
CA GLU A 70 9.67 2.30 -5.54
C GLU A 70 10.95 3.15 -5.42
N ARG A 71 10.83 4.37 -4.88
CA ARG A 71 11.98 5.25 -4.64
C ARG A 71 12.97 4.62 -3.66
N LEU A 72 12.47 4.02 -2.57
CA LEU A 72 13.30 3.32 -1.59
C LEU A 72 14.03 2.12 -2.19
N ILE A 73 13.35 1.30 -3.00
CA ILE A 73 13.96 0.18 -3.72
C ILE A 73 15.12 0.67 -4.59
N THR A 74 14.90 1.74 -5.34
CA THR A 74 15.92 2.30 -6.23
C THR A 74 17.12 2.84 -5.43
N MET A 75 16.85 3.62 -4.38
CA MET A 75 17.90 4.18 -3.52
C MET A 75 18.73 3.10 -2.83
N GLN A 76 18.10 2.05 -2.29
CA GLN A 76 18.80 0.96 -1.59
C GLN A 76 19.69 0.10 -2.51
N LYS A 77 19.38 0.03 -3.81
CA LYS A 77 20.16 -0.75 -4.78
C LYS A 77 21.25 0.07 -5.48
N GLN A 78 21.25 1.39 -5.29
CA GLN A 78 22.26 2.32 -5.78
C GLN A 78 23.35 2.64 -4.74
N LEU A 79 23.15 2.25 -3.47
CA LEU A 79 24.16 2.22 -2.42
C LEU A 79 24.92 0.89 -2.44
#